data_AF-Q5F6D5-F1
#
_entry.id   AF-Q5F6D5-F1
#
_cell.length_a   1.000
_cell.length_b   1.000
_cell.length_c   1.000
_cell.angle_alpha   90.00
_cell.angle_beta   90.00
_cell.angle_gamma   90.00
#
_symmetry.space_group_name_H-M   'P 1'
#
loop_
_entity.id
_entity.type
_entity.pdbx_description
1 polymer ?
#
loop_
_entity_poly.entity_id
_entity_poly.type
_entity_poly.pdbx_seq_one_letter_code
_entity_poly.pdbx_strand_id
1 'polypeptide(L)' 'MNELISKINRVGAREKDGQSLLLKVGEICRDAGATFTTRKSESLNHTAFTFTVKKDGLKDKAMIVL' A
#
# COMPACT_ATOMS: atom_id res chain seq x y z
N MET A 1 -4.77 -2.65 -12.82
CA MET A 1 -4.95 -1.98 -11.51
C MET A 1 -5.38 -2.96 -10.42
N ASN A 2 -6.48 -3.70 -10.61
CA ASN A 2 -7.01 -4.65 -9.61
C ASN A 2 -5.98 -5.64 -9.07
N GLU A 3 -5.12 -6.22 -9.93
CA GLU A 3 -4.06 -7.12 -9.49
C GLU A 3 -3.02 -6.43 -8.59
N LEU A 4 -2.68 -5.18 -8.89
CA LEU A 4 -1.71 -4.39 -8.12
C LEU A 4 -2.25 -4.10 -6.72
N ILE A 5 -3.48 -3.63 -6.63
CA ILE A 5 -4.16 -3.39 -5.35
C ILE A 5 -4.35 -4.71 -4.58
N SER A 6 -4.70 -5.81 -5.25
CA SER A 6 -4.77 -7.13 -4.62
C SER A 6 -3.43 -7.55 -4.03
N LYS A 7 -2.31 -7.35 -4.73
CA LYS A 7 -0.96 -7.62 -4.20
C LYS A 7 -0.65 -6.79 -2.95
N ILE A 8 -0.97 -5.49 -2.98
CA ILE A 8 -0.80 -4.60 -1.81
C ILE A 8 -1.61 -5.10 -0.62
N ASN A 9 -2.89 -5.45 -0.83
CA ASN A 9 -3.75 -5.98 0.24
C ASN A 9 -3.21 -7.30 0.82
N ARG A 10 -2.66 -8.19 -0.01
CA ARG A 10 -2.05 -9.45 0.47
C ARG A 10 -0.79 -9.21 1.30
N VAL A 11 0.03 -8.22 0.93
CA VAL A 11 1.18 -7.81 1.76
C VAL A 11 0.68 -7.24 3.08
N GLY A 12 -0.28 -6.32 3.04
CA GLY A 12 -0.84 -5.73 4.25
C GLY A 12 -1.47 -6.73 5.22
N ALA A 13 -2.03 -7.84 4.72
CA ALA A 13 -2.54 -8.91 5.57
C ALA A 13 -1.44 -9.76 6.26
N ARG A 14 -0.18 -9.62 5.86
CA ARG A 14 0.96 -10.43 6.35
C ARG A 14 1.96 -9.62 7.15
N GLU A 15 2.18 -8.36 6.77
CA GLU A 15 3.08 -7.48 7.48
C GLU A 15 2.51 -7.08 8.84
N LYS A 16 3.37 -6.97 9.84
CA LYS A 16 3.05 -6.42 11.16
C LYS A 16 3.79 -5.12 11.45
N ASP A 17 4.73 -4.75 10.57
CA ASP A 17 5.59 -3.60 10.71
C ASP A 17 5.36 -2.61 9.55
N GLY A 18 5.28 -1.33 9.90
CA GLY A 18 5.00 -0.26 8.94
C GLY A 18 6.14 -0.03 7.95
N GLN A 19 7.40 -0.18 8.36
CA GLN A 19 8.54 0.03 7.45
C GLN A 19 8.64 -1.09 6.43
N SER A 20 8.50 -2.35 6.86
CA SER A 20 8.45 -3.51 5.98
C SER A 20 7.30 -3.40 4.97
N LEU A 21 6.12 -2.96 5.43
CA LEU A 21 4.97 -2.69 4.57
C LEU A 21 5.28 -1.63 3.49
N LEU A 22 5.88 -0.50 3.86
CA LEU A 22 6.23 0.56 2.92
C LEU A 22 7.26 0.09 1.87
N LEU A 23 8.28 -0.67 2.29
CA LEU A 23 9.28 -1.23 1.38
C LEU A 23 8.64 -2.17 0.35
N LYS A 24 7.85 -3.15 0.80
CA LYS A 24 7.21 -4.13 -0.09
C LYS A 24 6.19 -3.51 -1.02
N VAL A 25 5.42 -2.52 -0.57
CA VAL A 25 4.51 -1.76 -1.45
C VAL A 25 5.31 -0.96 -2.48
N GLY A 26 6.47 -0.41 -2.10
CA GLY A 26 7.39 0.24 -3.01
C GLY A 26 7.91 -0.67 -4.11
N GLU A 27 8.35 -1.87 -3.76
CA GLU A 27 8.79 -2.90 -4.70
C GLU A 27 7.66 -3.30 -5.66
N ILE A 28 6.47 -3.61 -5.12
CA ILE A 28 5.28 -3.97 -5.90
C ILE A 28 4.92 -2.86 -6.91
N CYS A 29 4.94 -1.59 -6.49
CA CYS A 29 4.61 -0.49 -7.38
C CYS A 29 5.68 -0.30 -8.46
N ARG A 30 6.96 -0.33 -8.07
CA ARG A 30 8.09 -0.21 -9.01
C ARG A 30 8.06 -1.29 -10.08
N ASP A 31 7.90 -2.55 -9.68
CA ASP A 31 7.90 -3.69 -10.60
C ASP A 31 6.68 -3.65 -11.56
N ALA A 32 5.60 -2.99 -11.15
CA ALA A 32 4.42 -2.78 -11.97
C ALA A 32 4.47 -1.51 -12.83
N GLY A 33 5.52 -0.68 -12.75
CA GLY A 33 5.57 0.63 -13.40
C GLY A 33 4.54 1.63 -12.85
N ALA A 34 4.19 1.50 -11.57
CA ALA A 34 3.23 2.35 -10.87
C ALA A 34 3.95 3.28 -9.88
N THR A 35 3.32 4.39 -9.56
CA THR A 35 3.72 5.28 -8.46
C THR A 35 2.71 5.22 -7.35
N PHE A 36 3.09 5.61 -6.14
CA PHE A 36 2.15 5.73 -5.05
C PHE A 36 2.49 6.90 -4.13
N THR A 37 1.48 7.37 -3.42
CA THR A 37 1.64 8.16 -2.21
C THR A 37 1.07 7.39 -1.04
N THR A 38 1.60 7.62 0.17
CA THR A 38 1.08 7.00 1.38
C THR A 38 0.66 8.06 2.38
N ARG A 39 -0.40 7.77 3.13
CA ARG A 39 -0.82 8.54 4.29
C ARG A 39 -0.85 7.60 5.49
N LYS A 40 -0.06 7.90 6.51
CA LYS A 40 -0.10 7.25 7.82
C LYS A 40 -1.15 7.95 8.68
N SER A 41 -1.92 7.18 9.45
CA SER A 41 -2.85 7.70 10.46
C SER A 41 -2.74 6.83 11.69
N GLU A 42 -2.37 7.45 12.80
CA GLU A 42 -2.18 6.78 14.09
C GLU A 42 -3.45 6.93 14.91
N SER A 43 -3.89 5.84 15.50
CA SER A 43 -4.94 5.79 16.51
C SER A 43 -4.39 5.11 17.76
N LEU A 44 -5.11 5.21 18.87
CA LEU A 44 -4.69 4.62 20.16
C LEU A 44 -4.29 3.13 20.06
N ASN A 45 -4.97 2.36 19.21
CA ASN A 45 -4.83 0.91 19.17
C ASN A 45 -4.32 0.35 17.82
N HIS A 46 -4.16 1.20 16.80
CA HIS A 46 -3.77 0.74 15.46
C HIS A 46 -3.16 1.88 14.64
N THR A 47 -2.40 1.51 13.62
CA THR A 47 -1.88 2.43 12.61
C THR A 47 -2.46 2.06 11.25
N ALA A 48 -3.17 3.00 10.62
CA ALA A 48 -3.66 2.85 9.26
C ALA A 48 -2.68 3.48 8.25
N PHE A 49 -2.41 2.77 7.16
CA PHE A 49 -1.70 3.25 5.99
C PHE A 49 -2.66 3.25 4.80
N THR A 50 -2.93 4.42 4.24
CA THR A 50 -3.66 4.56 2.99
C THR A 50 -2.68 4.81 1.85
N PHE A 51 -2.59 3.84 0.93
CA PHE A 51 -1.82 3.95 -0.29
C PHE A 51 -2.73 4.44 -1.42
N THR A 52 -2.36 5.53 -2.07
CA THR A 52 -2.97 5.96 -3.33
C THR A 52 -2.02 5.62 -4.46
N VAL A 53 -2.39 4.66 -5.29
CA VAL A 53 -1.56 4.12 -6.37
C VAL A 53 -2.01 4.71 -7.70
N LYS A 54 -1.06 5.09 -8.55
CA LYS A 54 -1.28 5.63 -9.89
C LYS A 54 -0.51 4.82 -10.93
N LYS A 55 -1.18 4.42 -12.01
CA LYS A 55 -0.59 3.71 -13.15
C LYS A 55 -1.41 3.99 -14.41
N ASP A 56 -0.74 4.35 -15.51
CA ASP A 56 -1.36 4.54 -16.83
C ASP A 56 -2.59 5.48 -16.82
N GLY A 57 -2.50 6.60 -16.08
CA GLY A 57 -3.60 7.56 -15.92
C GLY A 57 -4.72 7.12 -14.96
N LEU A 58 -4.73 5.86 -14.52
CA LEU A 58 -5.65 5.33 -13.52
C LEU A 58 -5.11 5.55 -12.10
N LYS A 59 -6.04 5.68 -11.15
CA LYS A 59 -5.75 5.86 -9.73
C LYS A 59 -6.66 4.98 -8.90
N ASP A 60 -6.09 4.32 -7.91
CA ASP A 60 -6.83 3.47 -6.98
C ASP A 60 -6.22 3.54 -5.57
N LYS A 61 -6.93 3.02 -4.57
CA LYS A 61 -6.52 3.09 -3.17
C LYS A 61 -6.52 1.73 -2.49
N ALA A 62 -5.54 1.53 -1.62
CA ALA A 62 -5.49 0.41 -0.69
C ALA A 62 -5.34 0.95 0.74
N MET A 63 -6.07 0.40 1.70
CA MET A 63 -5.96 0.76 3.11
C MET A 63 -5.55 -0.47 3.90
N ILE A 64 -4.43 -0.38 4.59
CA ILE A 64 -3.90 -1.42 5.45
C ILE A 64 -3.93 -0.91 6.89
N VAL A 65 -4.41 -1.71 7.82
CA VAL A 65 -4.41 -1.40 9.25
C VAL A 65 -3.49 -2.38 9.94
N LEU A 66 -2.49 -1.86 10.65
CA LEU A 66 -1.54 -2.60 11.48
C LEU A 66 -1.86 -2.41 12.96
#